data_AF-A0A522L7T1-F1
#
_entry.id   AF-A0A522L7T1-F1
#
_cell.length_a   1.000
_cell.length_b   1.000
_cell.length_c   1.000
_cell.angle_alpha   90.00
_cell.angle_beta   90.00
_cell.angle_gamma   90.00
#
_symmetry.space_group_name_H-M   'P 1'
#
loop_
_entity.id
_entity.type
_entity.pdbx_description
1 polymer ?
#
loop_
_entity_poly.entity_id
_entity_poly.type
_entity_poly.pdbx_seq_one_letter_code
_entity_poly.pdbx_strand_id
1 'polypeptide(L)'
;MLNLVIMNLIVVFSAGLLMRYFFSFKDIMDHLLAFFLLYFSQIVLSQELLGILNILSLTNVILLNLFILAVIFFSIKSMKLKPAYDFKSKLEEAAHGINLNRTQFFCIAAIAAFALIKVGINLVNPPFGWDNLNYHFTYPVEWLKHGNLDMSISISGDPSVSYYPINGSLFFLWFILPLKNVFLADLGQVPFFIAAFFATYSLGRKLSLSKEYAFFSA
;
A
#
# COMPACT_ATOMS: atom_id res chain seq x y z
N MET A 1 10.34 8.59 -11.71
CA MET A 1 10.69 8.67 -10.26
C MET A 1 10.03 9.84 -9.54
N LEU A 2 10.23 11.10 -9.94
CA LEU A 2 9.63 12.26 -9.26
C LEU A 2 8.10 12.17 -9.12
N ASN A 3 7.39 11.82 -10.21
CA ASN A 3 5.93 11.67 -10.18
C ASN A 3 5.46 10.61 -9.18
N LEU A 4 6.18 9.48 -9.08
CA LEU A 4 5.86 8.42 -8.11
C LEU A 4 5.97 8.97 -6.68
N VAL A 5 7.05 9.71 -6.37
CA VAL A 5 7.23 10.32 -5.06
C VAL A 5 6.12 11.31 -4.76
N ILE A 6 5.79 12.20 -5.69
CA ILE A 6 4.70 13.19 -5.54
C ILE A 6 3.36 12.48 -5.28
N MET A 7 3.01 11.50 -6.10
CA MET A 7 1.77 10.73 -5.96
C MET A 7 1.67 10.08 -4.57
N ASN A 8 2.74 9.44 -4.13
CA ASN A 8 2.79 8.81 -2.80
C ASN A 8 2.64 9.84 -1.68
N LEU A 9 3.35 10.97 -1.76
CA LEU A 9 3.26 12.04 -0.75
C LEU A 9 1.83 12.58 -0.62
N ILE A 10 1.12 12.81 -1.73
CA ILE A 10 -0.26 13.33 -1.71
C ILE A 10 -1.18 12.39 -0.92
N VAL A 11 -1.11 11.08 -1.20
CA VAL A 11 -1.97 10.09 -0.54
C VAL A 11 -1.52 9.88 0.92
N VAL A 12 -0.22 9.86 1.20
CA VAL A 12 0.33 9.78 2.57
C VAL A 12 -0.15 10.96 3.42
N PHE A 13 -0.13 12.19 2.89
CA PHE A 13 -0.65 13.35 3.60
C PHE A 13 -2.17 13.27 3.79
N SER A 14 -2.91 12.80 2.79
CA SER A 14 -4.37 12.62 2.89
C SER A 14 -4.72 11.64 4.01
N ALA A 15 -4.14 10.43 3.97
CA ALA A 15 -4.32 9.41 4.99
C ALA A 15 -3.84 9.89 6.37
N GLY A 16 -2.71 10.59 6.44
CA GLY A 16 -2.15 11.12 7.68
C GLY A 16 -3.03 12.18 8.34
N LEU A 17 -3.63 13.08 7.53
CA LEU A 17 -4.60 14.07 8.02
C LEU A 17 -5.87 13.38 8.53
N LEU A 18 -6.41 12.42 7.78
CA LEU A 18 -7.58 11.66 8.22
C LEU A 18 -7.30 10.92 9.54
N MET A 19 -6.19 10.19 9.62
CA MET A 19 -5.77 9.47 10.82
C MET A 19 -5.59 10.39 12.02
N ARG A 20 -4.95 11.55 11.84
CA ARG A 20 -4.67 12.48 12.94
C ARG A 20 -5.94 13.12 13.52
N TYR A 21 -6.94 13.42 12.68
CA TYR A 21 -8.10 14.23 13.10
C TYR A 21 -9.38 13.42 13.32
N PHE A 22 -9.54 12.25 12.71
CA PHE A 22 -10.80 11.48 12.78
C PHE A 22 -10.67 10.16 13.52
N PHE A 23 -9.47 9.60 13.65
CA PHE A 23 -9.28 8.28 14.23
C PHE A 23 -8.41 8.36 15.49
N SER A 24 -8.79 7.59 16.51
CA SER A 24 -8.03 7.44 17.74
C SER A 24 -7.98 5.95 18.09
N PHE A 25 -6.78 5.39 18.06
CA PHE A 25 -6.54 3.98 18.39
C PHE A 25 -5.72 3.89 19.67
N LYS A 26 -5.92 2.84 20.46
CA LYS A 26 -5.11 2.62 21.67
C LYS A 26 -3.71 2.11 21.33
N ASP A 27 -3.63 1.25 20.30
CA ASP A 27 -2.42 0.60 19.85
C ASP A 27 -1.85 1.31 18.60
N ILE A 28 -0.53 1.51 18.57
CA ILE A 28 0.18 2.09 17.44
C ILE A 28 0.11 1.19 16.20
N MET A 29 0.08 -0.14 16.37
CA MET A 29 -0.02 -1.08 15.26
C MET A 29 -1.37 -0.95 14.55
N ASP A 30 -2.45 -0.80 15.32
CA ASP A 30 -3.78 -0.54 14.76
C ASP A 30 -3.82 0.80 14.02
N HIS A 31 -3.13 1.82 14.56
CA HIS A 31 -3.00 3.11 13.91
C HIS A 31 -2.27 2.99 12.56
N LEU A 32 -1.14 2.26 12.50
CA LEU A 32 -0.38 2.04 11.27
C LEU A 32 -1.16 1.23 10.23
N LEU A 33 -1.90 0.21 10.68
CA LEU A 33 -2.77 -0.59 9.80
C LEU A 33 -3.92 0.25 9.23
N ALA A 34 -4.61 1.03 10.06
CA ALA A 34 -5.66 1.93 9.61
C ALA A 34 -5.12 3.00 8.64
N PHE A 35 -3.94 3.56 8.93
CA PHE A 35 -3.24 4.47 8.01
C PHE A 35 -2.98 3.80 6.66
N PHE A 36 -2.43 2.58 6.65
CA PHE A 36 -2.16 1.84 5.42
C PHE A 36 -3.44 1.52 4.65
N LEU A 37 -4.52 1.15 5.34
CA LEU A 37 -5.82 0.90 4.72
C LEU A 37 -6.39 2.15 4.06
N LEU A 38 -6.32 3.31 4.71
CA LEU A 38 -6.76 4.59 4.10
C LEU A 38 -5.91 4.95 2.88
N TYR A 39 -4.59 4.80 3.00
CA TYR A 39 -3.65 5.03 1.90
C TYR A 39 -3.97 4.13 0.69
N PHE A 40 -4.12 2.82 0.92
CA PHE A 40 -4.43 1.85 -0.11
C PHE A 40 -5.81 2.08 -0.72
N SER A 41 -6.83 2.33 0.11
CA SER A 41 -8.20 2.56 -0.34
C SER A 41 -8.31 3.79 -1.22
N GLN A 42 -7.61 4.88 -0.89
CA GLN A 42 -7.61 6.09 -1.72
C GLN A 42 -6.97 5.84 -3.09
N ILE A 43 -5.89 5.04 -3.16
CA ILE A 43 -5.27 4.64 -4.43
C ILE A 43 -6.22 3.83 -5.29
N VAL A 44 -6.90 2.85 -4.70
CA VAL A 44 -7.87 1.99 -5.41
C VAL A 44 -9.05 2.82 -5.90
N LEU A 45 -9.74 3.53 -4.99
CA LEU A 45 -10.95 4.28 -5.30
C LEU A 45 -10.71 5.40 -6.33
N SER A 46 -9.57 6.09 -6.26
CA SER A 46 -9.26 7.14 -7.24
C SER A 46 -9.05 6.60 -8.64
N GLN A 47 -8.42 5.43 -8.78
CA GLN A 47 -8.24 4.77 -10.07
C GLN A 47 -9.53 4.14 -10.59
N GLU A 48 -10.34 3.53 -9.71
CA GLU A 48 -11.67 3.03 -10.06
C GLU A 48 -12.58 4.13 -10.60
N LEU A 49 -12.64 5.28 -9.91
CA LEU A 49 -13.47 6.41 -10.34
C LEU A 49 -13.06 6.90 -11.73
N LEU A 50 -11.76 7.12 -11.95
CA LEU A 50 -11.25 7.59 -13.25
C LEU A 50 -11.39 6.52 -14.34
N GLY A 51 -11.24 5.25 -13.96
CA GLY A 51 -11.39 4.09 -14.82
C GLY A 51 -12.81 3.93 -15.35
N ILE A 52 -13.81 4.02 -14.48
CA ILE A 52 -15.24 3.99 -14.84
C ILE A 52 -15.58 5.14 -15.80
N LEU A 53 -14.93 6.29 -15.63
CA LEU A 53 -15.12 7.45 -16.49
C LEU A 53 -14.29 7.41 -17.78
N ASN A 54 -13.52 6.34 -18.03
CA ASN A 54 -12.63 6.18 -19.19
C ASN A 54 -11.62 7.32 -19.37
N ILE A 55 -11.16 7.90 -18.26
CA ILE A 55 -10.18 8.99 -18.21
C ILE A 55 -9.01 8.65 -17.28
N LEU A 56 -8.71 7.35 -17.11
CA LEU A 56 -7.62 6.88 -16.26
C LEU A 56 -6.28 7.22 -16.89
N SER A 57 -5.66 8.30 -16.40
CA SER A 57 -4.34 8.74 -16.83
C SER A 57 -3.53 9.21 -15.63
N LEU A 58 -2.20 9.23 -15.77
CA LEU A 58 -1.30 9.71 -14.72
C LEU A 58 -1.68 11.11 -14.24
N THR A 59 -1.98 12.02 -15.17
CA THR A 59 -2.37 13.40 -14.87
C THR A 59 -3.66 13.43 -14.07
N ASN A 60 -4.69 12.71 -14.51
CA ASN A 60 -5.99 12.72 -13.85
C ASN A 60 -5.93 12.08 -12.46
N VAL A 61 -5.12 11.03 -12.29
CA VAL A 61 -4.88 10.41 -10.97
C VAL A 61 -4.23 11.39 -10.01
N ILE A 62 -3.22 12.15 -10.46
CA ILE A 62 -2.57 13.19 -9.63
C ILE A 62 -3.57 14.30 -9.28
N LEU A 63 -4.31 14.81 -10.26
CA LEU A 63 -5.27 15.90 -10.05
C LEU A 63 -6.40 15.50 -9.10
N LEU A 64 -6.95 14.30 -9.26
CA LEU A 64 -8.00 13.79 -8.37
C LEU A 64 -7.49 13.63 -6.94
N ASN A 65 -6.29 13.07 -6.74
CA ASN A 65 -5.73 12.91 -5.41
C ASN A 65 -5.35 14.25 -4.76
N LEU A 66 -4.89 15.23 -5.54
CA LEU A 66 -4.70 16.61 -5.06
C LEU A 66 -6.01 17.24 -4.64
N PHE A 67 -7.08 17.04 -5.42
CA PHE A 67 -8.41 17.51 -5.07
C PHE A 67 -8.91 16.88 -3.77
N ILE A 68 -8.77 15.55 -3.60
CA ILE A 68 -9.11 14.84 -2.36
C ILE A 68 -8.33 15.42 -1.17
N LEU A 69 -7.01 15.60 -1.30
CA LEU A 69 -6.17 16.19 -0.26
C LEU A 69 -6.65 17.61 0.11
N ALA A 70 -6.95 18.44 -0.89
CA ALA A 70 -7.45 19.79 -0.69
C ALA A 70 -8.79 19.78 0.06
N VAL A 71 -9.74 18.93 -0.36
CA VAL A 71 -11.04 18.77 0.30
C VAL A 71 -10.86 18.37 1.76
N ILE A 72 -10.01 17.38 2.06
CA ILE A 72 -9.72 16.95 3.43
C ILE A 72 -9.14 18.11 4.25
N PHE A 73 -8.11 18.77 3.72
CA PHE A 73 -7.44 19.89 4.38
C PHE A 73 -8.39 21.05 4.70
N PHE A 74 -9.17 21.50 3.71
CA PHE A 74 -10.13 22.59 3.88
C PHE A 74 -11.31 22.20 4.78
N SER A 75 -11.73 20.93 4.78
CA SER A 75 -12.77 20.44 5.70
C SER A 75 -12.29 20.47 7.14
N ILE A 76 -11.09 19.96 7.42
CA ILE A 76 -10.47 20.01 8.76
C ILE A 76 -10.32 21.45 9.25
N LYS A 77 -9.83 22.35 8.38
CA LYS A 77 -9.66 23.76 8.71
C LYS A 77 -11.00 24.46 8.99
N SER A 78 -12.01 24.22 8.14
CA SER A 78 -13.34 24.82 8.28
C SER A 78 -14.07 24.34 9.54
N MET A 79 -13.94 23.05 9.87
CA MET A 79 -14.53 22.45 11.06
C MET A 79 -13.74 22.76 12.35
N LYS A 80 -12.56 23.39 12.26
CA LYS A 80 -11.66 23.71 13.38
C LYS A 80 -11.38 22.48 14.26
N LEU A 81 -11.20 21.32 13.63
CA LEU A 81 -10.99 20.07 14.36
C LEU A 81 -9.68 20.12 15.15
N LYS A 82 -9.69 19.48 16.31
CA LYS A 82 -8.48 19.23 17.10
C LYS A 82 -7.95 17.82 16.76
N PRO A 83 -6.63 17.59 16.81
CA PRO A 83 -6.08 16.25 16.62
C PRO A 83 -6.69 15.26 17.62
N ALA A 84 -7.20 14.13 17.11
CA ALA A 84 -7.79 13.05 17.89
C ALA A 84 -6.72 12.07 18.42
N TYR A 85 -5.53 12.10 17.84
CA TYR A 85 -4.42 11.19 18.17
C TYR A 85 -3.09 11.92 18.19
N ASP A 86 -2.31 11.70 19.26
CA ASP A 86 -0.93 12.18 19.37
C ASP A 86 0.03 11.08 18.90
N PHE A 87 0.27 11.05 17.59
CA PHE A 87 1.14 10.05 16.97
C PHE A 87 2.59 10.14 17.45
N LYS A 88 3.07 11.35 17.78
CA LYS A 88 4.47 11.57 18.13
C LYS A 88 4.83 10.87 19.45
N SER A 89 4.06 11.13 20.51
CA SER A 89 4.32 10.51 21.81
C SER A 89 4.20 8.98 21.75
N LYS A 90 3.23 8.46 20.98
CA LYS A 90 3.03 7.03 20.80
C LYS A 90 4.16 6.36 20.02
N LEU A 91 4.71 7.04 19.01
CA LEU A 91 5.87 6.56 18.29
C LEU A 91 7.13 6.54 19.17
N GLU A 92 7.34 7.58 19.98
CA GLU A 92 8.44 7.63 20.95
C GLU A 92 8.32 6.50 21.98
N GLU A 93 7.13 6.28 22.55
CA GLU A 93 6.84 5.16 23.46
C GLU A 93 7.15 3.80 22.80
N ALA A 94 6.71 3.60 21.56
CA ALA A 94 6.98 2.38 20.81
C ALA A 94 8.48 2.18 20.54
N ALA A 95 9.20 3.23 20.13
CA ALA A 95 10.62 3.20 19.83
C ALA A 95 11.48 2.90 21.06
N HIS A 96 11.17 3.50 22.21
CA HIS A 96 11.86 3.20 23.47
C HIS A 96 11.60 1.78 23.98
N GLY A 97 10.48 1.17 23.58
CA GLY A 97 10.12 -0.21 23.90
C GLY A 97 10.78 -1.29 23.01
N ILE A 98 11.58 -0.89 22.01
CA ILE A 98 12.26 -1.84 21.11
C ILE A 98 13.49 -2.41 21.81
N ASN A 99 13.36 -3.62 22.32
CA ASN A 99 14.49 -4.43 22.79
C ASN A 99 14.42 -5.80 22.11
N LEU A 100 15.20 -5.96 21.04
CA LEU A 100 15.23 -7.18 20.24
C LEU A 100 16.20 -8.18 20.85
N ASN A 101 15.73 -9.41 21.09
CA ASN A 101 16.63 -10.49 21.46
C ASN A 101 17.44 -10.97 20.23
N ARG A 102 18.50 -11.76 20.48
CA ARG A 102 19.39 -12.24 19.41
C ARG A 102 18.65 -13.04 18.33
N THR A 103 17.65 -13.82 18.72
CA THR A 103 16.84 -14.62 17.81
C THR A 103 15.97 -13.74 16.92
N GLN A 104 15.28 -12.75 17.48
CA GLN A 104 14.47 -11.78 16.74
C GLN A 104 15.33 -10.98 15.77
N PHE A 105 16.51 -10.53 16.20
CA PHE A 105 17.47 -9.84 15.34
C PHE A 105 17.90 -10.74 14.17
N PHE A 106 18.23 -12.01 14.45
CA PHE A 106 18.58 -12.98 13.41
C PHE A 106 17.44 -13.19 12.40
N CYS A 107 16.19 -13.35 12.86
CA CYS A 107 15.02 -13.48 11.99
C CYS A 107 14.84 -12.24 11.09
N ILE A 108 14.91 -11.04 11.65
CA ILE A 108 14.81 -9.78 10.87
C ILE A 108 15.93 -9.70 9.85
N ALA A 109 17.17 -10.00 10.25
CA ALA A 109 18.32 -9.98 9.35
C ALA A 109 18.20 -11.01 8.22
N ALA A 110 17.71 -12.21 8.50
CA ALA A 110 17.49 -13.25 7.50
C ALA A 110 16.41 -12.84 6.49
N ILE A 111 15.27 -12.29 6.96
CA ILE A 111 14.20 -11.78 6.10
C ILE A 111 14.71 -10.60 5.27
N ALA A 112 15.45 -9.67 5.88
CA ALA A 112 16.02 -8.52 5.17
C ALA A 112 17.03 -8.96 4.09
N ALA A 113 17.89 -9.94 4.38
CA ALA A 113 18.82 -10.49 3.42
C ALA A 113 18.08 -11.17 2.25
N PHE A 114 17.06 -11.98 2.54
CA PHE A 114 16.21 -12.58 1.51
C PHE A 114 15.51 -11.52 0.65
N ALA A 115 14.94 -10.48 1.27
CA ALA A 115 14.29 -9.38 0.58
C ALA A 115 15.27 -8.63 -0.34
N LEU A 116 16.49 -8.33 0.13
CA LEU A 116 17.53 -7.67 -0.66
C LEU A 116 17.94 -8.53 -1.87
N ILE A 117 18.10 -9.84 -1.68
CA ILE A 117 18.40 -10.77 -2.79
C ILE A 117 17.24 -10.76 -3.81
N LYS A 118 16.00 -10.84 -3.35
CA LYS A 118 14.82 -10.83 -4.24
C LYS A 118 14.67 -9.52 -4.99
N VAL A 119 14.88 -8.37 -4.32
CA VAL A 119 14.92 -7.05 -4.97
C VAL A 119 16.03 -7.02 -6.02
N GLY A 120 17.23 -7.51 -5.71
CA GLY A 120 18.33 -7.58 -6.66
C GLY A 120 18.00 -8.43 -7.89
N ILE A 121 17.40 -9.61 -7.70
CA ILE A 121 16.94 -10.47 -8.79
C ILE A 121 15.89 -9.77 -9.64
N ASN A 122 14.88 -9.14 -9.01
CA ASN A 122 13.78 -8.46 -9.69
C ASN A 122 14.19 -7.18 -10.43
N LEU A 123 15.30 -6.54 -10.03
CA LEU A 123 15.84 -5.38 -10.74
C LEU A 123 16.61 -5.77 -12.01
N VAL A 124 17.09 -7.01 -12.10
CA VAL A 124 17.92 -7.50 -13.22
C VAL A 124 17.13 -8.41 -14.16
N ASN A 125 16.23 -9.23 -13.62
CA ASN A 125 15.45 -10.19 -14.40
C ASN A 125 14.02 -9.68 -14.59
N PRO A 126 13.43 -9.86 -15.78
CA PRO A 126 12.03 -9.54 -15.98
C PRO A 126 11.16 -10.41 -15.06
N PRO A 127 10.04 -9.88 -14.55
CA PRO A 127 9.13 -10.69 -13.75
C PRO A 127 8.56 -11.82 -14.62
N PHE A 128 8.80 -13.06 -14.19
CA PHE A 128 8.39 -14.28 -14.92
C PHE A 128 7.37 -15.13 -14.13
N GLY A 129 6.72 -14.53 -13.14
CA GLY A 129 5.65 -15.21 -12.40
C GLY A 129 4.44 -15.46 -13.29
N TRP A 130 3.82 -16.63 -13.17
CA TRP A 130 2.60 -16.97 -13.90
C TRP A 130 1.51 -15.93 -13.66
N ASP A 131 1.21 -15.61 -12.40
CA ASP A 131 0.18 -14.64 -12.02
C ASP A 131 0.52 -13.21 -12.46
N ASN A 132 1.81 -12.87 -12.41
CA ASN A 132 2.33 -11.59 -12.87
C ASN A 132 2.02 -11.34 -14.35
N LEU A 133 2.32 -12.33 -15.19
CA LEU A 133 2.12 -12.26 -16.63
C LEU A 133 0.68 -12.54 -17.06
N ASN A 134 -0.12 -13.23 -16.24
CA ASN A 134 -1.52 -13.48 -16.59
C ASN A 134 -2.41 -12.27 -16.24
N TYR A 135 -2.24 -11.63 -15.07
CA TYR A 135 -3.19 -10.59 -14.64
C TYR A 135 -2.64 -9.46 -13.78
N HIS A 136 -1.58 -9.66 -13.00
CA HIS A 136 -1.08 -8.57 -12.17
C HIS A 136 -0.37 -7.46 -12.97
N PHE A 137 0.21 -7.76 -14.14
CA PHE A 137 0.78 -6.75 -15.03
C PHE A 137 0.03 -6.59 -16.35
N THR A 138 -0.60 -7.65 -16.85
CA THR A 138 -1.37 -7.58 -18.09
C THR A 138 -2.51 -6.58 -17.98
N TYR A 139 -3.34 -6.67 -16.94
CA TYR A 139 -4.43 -5.71 -16.79
C TYR A 139 -3.94 -4.27 -16.57
N PRO A 140 -3.01 -3.97 -15.64
CA PRO A 140 -2.48 -2.61 -15.51
C PRO A 140 -1.88 -2.03 -16.79
N VAL A 141 -1.19 -2.84 -17.59
CA VAL A 141 -0.64 -2.38 -18.87
C VAL A 141 -1.75 -2.07 -19.87
N GLU A 142 -2.78 -2.90 -19.96
CA GLU A 142 -3.93 -2.64 -20.83
C GLU A 142 -4.74 -1.42 -20.38
N TRP A 143 -4.97 -1.25 -19.07
CA TRP A 143 -5.62 -0.08 -18.49
C TRP A 143 -4.84 1.20 -18.74
N LEU A 144 -3.50 1.15 -18.65
CA LEU A 144 -2.64 2.28 -18.98
C LEU A 144 -2.76 2.69 -20.46
N LYS A 145 -2.90 1.72 -21.37
CA LYS A 145 -3.03 2.00 -22.82
C LYS A 145 -4.39 2.59 -23.16
N HIS A 146 -5.46 2.05 -22.58
CA HIS A 146 -6.83 2.40 -22.96
C HIS A 146 -7.45 3.50 -22.09
N GLY A 147 -6.86 3.79 -20.92
CA GLY A 147 -7.38 4.78 -19.99
C GLY A 147 -8.70 4.38 -19.33
N ASN A 148 -8.94 3.08 -19.18
CA ASN A 148 -10.14 2.50 -18.58
C ASN A 148 -9.79 1.29 -17.71
N LEU A 149 -10.81 0.60 -17.18
CA LEU A 149 -10.66 -0.65 -16.42
C LEU A 149 -11.27 -1.85 -17.13
N ASP A 150 -11.26 -1.84 -18.47
CA ASP A 150 -11.76 -2.96 -19.24
C ASP A 150 -10.92 -4.21 -18.96
N MET A 151 -11.62 -5.34 -18.76
CA MET A 151 -10.99 -6.63 -18.54
C MET A 151 -10.79 -7.30 -19.89
N SER A 152 -9.55 -7.40 -20.35
CA SER A 152 -9.23 -8.16 -21.55
C SER A 152 -9.40 -9.66 -21.31
N ILE A 153 -9.74 -10.41 -22.37
CA ILE A 153 -9.81 -11.86 -22.30
C ILE A 153 -8.41 -12.39 -22.00
N SER A 154 -8.28 -13.15 -20.92
CA SER A 154 -7.01 -13.76 -20.49
C SER A 154 -6.38 -14.58 -21.61
N ILE A 155 -5.06 -14.41 -21.80
CA ILE A 155 -4.25 -15.08 -22.83
C ILE A 155 -4.30 -16.62 -22.67
N SER A 156 -4.55 -17.12 -21.46
CA SER A 156 -4.59 -18.54 -21.13
C SER A 156 -5.93 -19.23 -21.41
N GLY A 157 -6.94 -18.50 -21.92
CA GLY A 157 -8.27 -19.07 -22.19
C GLY A 157 -9.08 -19.38 -20.93
N ASP A 158 -8.54 -19.11 -19.74
CA ASP A 158 -9.26 -19.17 -18.47
C ASP A 158 -10.03 -17.86 -18.23
N PRO A 159 -11.37 -17.86 -18.28
CA PRO A 159 -12.15 -16.66 -18.03
C PRO A 159 -12.17 -16.25 -16.55
N SER A 160 -11.78 -17.13 -15.62
CA SER A 160 -11.86 -16.90 -14.17
C SER A 160 -11.03 -15.69 -13.73
N VAL A 161 -9.91 -15.46 -14.43
CA VAL A 161 -8.94 -14.40 -14.14
C VAL A 161 -9.57 -13.01 -14.25
N SER A 162 -10.59 -12.83 -15.09
CA SER A 162 -11.30 -11.55 -15.22
C SER A 162 -12.27 -11.28 -14.05
N TYR A 163 -12.51 -12.27 -13.19
CA TYR A 163 -13.38 -12.17 -12.01
C TYR A 163 -12.61 -12.09 -10.69
N TYR A 164 -11.27 -12.15 -10.72
CA TYR A 164 -10.46 -11.97 -9.51
C TYR A 164 -10.54 -10.54 -8.99
N PRO A 165 -10.45 -10.32 -7.66
CA PRO A 165 -10.41 -8.97 -7.10
C PRO A 165 -9.27 -8.15 -7.71
N ILE A 166 -9.61 -7.06 -8.39
CA ILE A 166 -8.66 -6.26 -9.18
C ILE A 166 -7.84 -5.25 -8.36
N ASN A 167 -8.18 -5.07 -7.08
CA ASN A 167 -7.58 -4.04 -6.22
C ASN A 167 -6.05 -4.18 -6.11
N GLY A 168 -5.54 -5.42 -6.09
CA GLY A 168 -4.10 -5.69 -6.14
C GLY A 168 -3.47 -5.20 -7.45
N SER A 169 -4.12 -5.46 -8.59
CA SER A 169 -3.69 -4.97 -9.90
C SER A 169 -3.73 -3.44 -10.00
N LEU A 170 -4.70 -2.76 -9.38
CA LEU A 170 -4.72 -1.30 -9.30
C LEU A 170 -3.53 -0.73 -8.50
N PHE A 171 -3.02 -1.48 -7.51
CA PHE A 171 -1.81 -1.08 -6.81
C PHE A 171 -0.56 -1.25 -7.68
N PHE A 172 -0.49 -2.30 -8.50
CA PHE A 172 0.57 -2.41 -9.50
C PHE A 172 0.48 -1.29 -10.55
N LEU A 173 -0.72 -0.93 -10.99
CA LEU A 173 -0.94 0.22 -11.87
C LEU A 173 -0.42 1.52 -11.26
N TRP A 174 -0.58 1.73 -9.95
CA TRP A 174 -0.06 2.91 -9.25
C TRP A 174 1.46 3.10 -9.42
N PHE A 175 2.24 2.02 -9.48
CA PHE A 175 3.68 2.07 -9.78
C PHE A 175 3.93 2.20 -11.28
N ILE A 176 3.19 1.48 -12.11
CA ILE A 176 3.38 1.44 -13.56
C ILE A 176 3.05 2.80 -14.20
N LEU A 177 2.02 3.52 -13.73
CA LEU A 177 1.60 4.83 -14.24
C LEU A 177 2.77 5.83 -14.37
N PRO A 178 3.52 6.14 -13.29
CA PRO A 178 4.63 7.09 -13.35
C PRO A 178 5.95 6.48 -13.83
N LEU A 179 6.14 5.16 -13.75
CA LEU A 179 7.42 4.51 -14.07
C LEU A 179 7.46 3.94 -15.50
N LYS A 180 6.30 3.59 -16.06
CA LYS A 180 6.16 2.86 -17.33
C LYS A 180 7.02 1.60 -17.38
N ASN A 181 7.18 0.94 -16.23
CA ASN A 181 8.09 -0.18 -16.03
C ASN A 181 7.51 -1.13 -14.96
N VAL A 182 7.61 -2.44 -15.19
CA VAL A 182 7.05 -3.49 -14.32
C VAL A 182 8.04 -4.06 -13.30
N PHE A 183 9.35 -3.86 -13.46
CA PHE A 183 10.39 -4.40 -12.58
C PHE A 183 10.27 -3.82 -11.15
N LEU A 184 10.08 -2.51 -11.05
CA LEU A 184 9.83 -1.85 -9.77
C LEU A 184 8.38 -2.07 -9.28
N ALA A 185 7.43 -2.23 -10.19
CA ALA A 185 6.05 -2.52 -9.83
C ALA A 185 5.92 -3.90 -9.16
N ASP A 186 6.78 -4.86 -9.50
CA ASP A 186 6.84 -6.17 -8.84
C ASP A 186 7.17 -6.10 -7.34
N LEU A 187 7.80 -5.00 -6.89
CA LEU A 187 7.99 -4.72 -5.46
C LEU A 187 6.72 -4.20 -4.77
N GLY A 188 5.62 -4.03 -5.51
CA GLY A 188 4.33 -3.57 -5.01
C GLY A 188 3.70 -4.48 -3.96
N GLN A 189 4.17 -5.73 -3.83
CA GLN A 189 3.72 -6.63 -2.76
C GLN A 189 4.37 -6.34 -1.40
N VAL A 190 5.54 -5.70 -1.37
CA VAL A 190 6.33 -5.48 -0.14
C VAL A 190 5.54 -4.74 0.95
N PRO A 191 4.79 -3.67 0.67
CA PRO A 191 3.98 -2.99 1.69
C PRO A 191 2.93 -3.91 2.34
N PHE A 192 2.38 -4.87 1.60
CA PHE A 192 1.38 -5.81 2.13
C PHE A 192 2.00 -6.87 3.04
N PHE A 193 3.23 -7.31 2.78
CA PHE A 193 3.96 -8.17 3.72
C PHE A 193 4.22 -7.46 5.06
N ILE A 194 4.60 -6.18 5.01
CA ILE A 194 4.78 -5.37 6.22
C ILE A 194 3.45 -5.20 6.97
N ALA A 195 2.37 -4.90 6.23
CA ALA A 195 1.04 -4.79 6.83
C ALA A 195 0.56 -6.12 7.43
N ALA A 196 0.81 -7.25 6.76
CA ALA A 196 0.49 -8.57 7.27
C ALA A 196 1.25 -8.88 8.57
N PHE A 197 2.54 -8.57 8.62
CA PHE A 197 3.35 -8.71 9.85
C PHE A 197 2.73 -7.91 11.01
N PHE A 198 2.43 -6.62 10.81
CA PHE A 198 1.82 -5.79 11.86
C PHE A 198 0.41 -6.28 12.25
N ALA A 199 -0.37 -6.76 11.30
CA ALA A 199 -1.70 -7.32 11.55
C ALA A 199 -1.61 -8.58 12.41
N THR A 200 -0.75 -9.53 12.05
CA THR A 200 -0.55 -10.77 12.80
C THR A 200 0.04 -10.51 14.18
N TYR A 201 1.01 -9.61 14.28
CA TYR A 201 1.57 -9.19 15.56
C TYR A 201 0.49 -8.56 16.46
N SER A 202 -0.26 -7.56 15.96
CA SER A 202 -1.35 -6.90 16.70
C SER A 202 -2.41 -7.90 17.16
N LEU A 203 -2.79 -8.84 16.29
CA LEU A 203 -3.74 -9.90 16.63
C LEU A 203 -3.21 -10.80 17.75
N GLY A 204 -1.96 -11.25 17.65
CA GLY A 204 -1.31 -12.03 18.70
C GLY A 204 -1.26 -11.29 20.04
N ARG A 205 -0.99 -9.98 20.03
CA ARG A 205 -1.04 -9.12 21.23
C ARG A 205 -2.44 -9.05 21.83
N LYS A 206 -3.49 -8.91 21.00
CA LYS A 206 -4.90 -8.89 21.44
C LYS A 206 -5.39 -10.24 21.98
N LEU A 207 -4.83 -11.33 21.48
CA LEU A 207 -5.03 -12.68 21.99
C LEU A 207 -4.18 -12.99 23.24
N SER A 208 -3.55 -11.97 23.84
CA SER A 208 -2.74 -12.08 25.06
C SER A 208 -1.51 -12.99 24.94
N LEU A 209 -1.00 -13.26 23.72
CA LEU A 209 0.31 -13.89 23.55
C LEU A 209 1.40 -13.02 24.19
N SER A 210 2.56 -13.58 24.51
CA SER A 210 3.74 -12.78 24.89
C SER A 210 4.26 -11.99 23.67
N LYS A 211 5.07 -10.94 23.89
CA LYS A 211 5.61 -10.14 22.77
C LYS A 211 6.47 -11.00 21.84
N GLU A 212 7.15 -11.98 22.41
CA GLU A 212 8.01 -12.92 21.70
C GLU A 212 7.20 -13.90 20.84
N TYR A 213 6.17 -14.54 21.40
CA TYR A 213 5.33 -15.45 20.60
C TYR A 213 4.51 -14.72 19.53
N ALA A 214 4.03 -13.51 19.83
CA ALA A 214 3.37 -12.67 18.83
C ALA A 214 4.33 -12.28 17.68
N PHE A 215 5.61 -12.03 17.98
CA PHE A 215 6.64 -11.75 16.98
C PHE A 215 6.94 -12.97 16.11
N PHE A 216 7.13 -14.16 16.70
CA PHE A 216 7.42 -15.37 15.90
C PHE A 216 6.23 -15.87 15.09
N SER A 217 5.01 -15.50 15.48
CA SER A 217 3.81 -15.80 14.70
C SER A 217 3.65 -14.88 13.49
N ALA A 218 4.24 -13.68 13.54
CA ALA A 218 4.13 -12.63 12.53
C ALA A 218 5.26 -12.74 11.49
#